data_AF-A0A8D8TCC1-F1
#
_entry.id   AF-A0A8D8TCC1-F1
#
_cell.length_a   1.000
_cell.length_b   1.000
_cell.length_c   1.000
_cell.angle_alpha   90.00
_cell.angle_beta   90.00
_cell.angle_gamma   90.00
#
_symmetry.space_group_name_H-M   'P 1'
#
loop_
_entity.id
_entity.type
_entity.pdbx_description
1 polymer ?
#
loop_
_entity_poly.entity_id
_entity_poly.type
_entity_poly.pdbx_seq_one_letter_code
_entity_poly.pdbx_strand_id
1 'polypeptide(L)'
;MGWLLVRKHPDVKLRGRTVDMSDLDKDWVVMFQMKYYLILMPVCCFLIPALIPWYFFNETWSNSWYVSAMLRYTLSLHFTWLVNSAAHIWGVKPYDKNISPTENPSVSVLTFGEGWHNYHHTFPWDYKAAELGNYSLNLTTGVIDMFARIGWAYDLKTTDPELIRKRSTRTGDGTRQEGHGHSHENQLYGWNDKDMTIEETGRISPLPPQTQASPCRTESQTGDQLQYAANQATSVQQTGVHANRRENGVRY
;
A
#
# COMPACT_ATOMS: atom_id res chain seq x y z
N MET A 1 -18.42 7.55 -14.10
CA MET A 1 -18.19 7.36 -15.55
C MET A 1 -18.45 8.56 -16.43
N GLY A 2 -19.59 9.26 -16.28
CA GLY A 2 -19.93 10.38 -17.17
C GLY A 2 -18.82 11.44 -17.31
N TRP A 3 -18.06 11.71 -16.25
CA TRP A 3 -16.95 12.67 -16.27
C TRP A 3 -15.79 12.31 -17.23
N LEU A 4 -15.64 11.04 -17.62
CA LEU A 4 -14.66 10.60 -18.61
C LEU A 4 -15.14 10.80 -20.05
N LEU A 5 -16.46 10.93 -20.25
CA LEU A 5 -17.09 11.04 -21.56
C LEU A 5 -17.37 12.50 -21.96
N VAL A 6 -17.04 13.45 -21.09
CA VAL A 6 -17.26 14.88 -21.30
C VAL A 6 -15.97 15.66 -21.10
N ARG A 7 -15.92 16.88 -21.64
CA ARG A 7 -14.79 17.78 -21.37
C ARG A 7 -14.84 18.22 -19.90
N LYS A 8 -13.68 18.21 -19.24
CA LYS A 8 -13.54 18.73 -17.88
C LYS A 8 -13.96 20.21 -17.82
N HIS A 9 -14.64 20.60 -16.74
CA HIS A 9 -14.97 22.00 -16.46
C HIS A 9 -13.70 22.87 -16.40
N PRO A 10 -13.72 24.14 -16.88
CA PRO A 10 -12.55 25.02 -16.86
C PRO A 10 -11.91 25.16 -15.47
N ASP A 11 -12.71 25.18 -14.41
CA ASP A 11 -12.21 25.30 -13.03
C ASP A 11 -11.29 24.16 -12.62
N VAL A 12 -11.50 22.95 -13.14
CA VAL A 12 -10.61 21.81 -12.87
C VAL A 12 -9.20 22.10 -13.41
N LYS A 13 -9.11 22.79 -14.56
CA LYS A 13 -7.81 23.18 -15.14
C LYS A 13 -7.20 24.36 -14.37
N LEU A 14 -8.02 25.32 -13.97
CA LEU A 14 -7.56 26.50 -13.24
C LEU A 14 -7.01 26.13 -11.86
N ARG A 15 -7.80 25.37 -11.08
CA ARG A 15 -7.44 24.88 -9.75
C ARG A 15 -6.36 23.79 -9.82
N GLY A 16 -6.39 22.94 -10.84
CA GLY A 16 -5.35 21.91 -11.01
C GLY A 16 -3.95 22.49 -11.20
N ARG A 17 -3.82 23.68 -11.80
CA ARG A 17 -2.52 24.37 -11.96
C ARG A 17 -1.94 24.92 -10.66
N THR A 18 -2.75 25.04 -9.59
CA THR A 18 -2.26 25.51 -8.29
C THR A 18 -1.72 24.37 -7.43
N VAL A 19 -1.86 23.12 -7.86
CA VAL A 19 -1.31 21.95 -7.18
C VAL A 19 0.17 21.82 -7.54
N ASP A 20 1.03 21.74 -6.53
CA ASP A 20 2.45 21.45 -6.73
C ASP A 20 2.60 19.99 -7.16
N MET A 21 3.32 19.78 -8.27
CA MET A 21 3.60 18.47 -8.85
C MET A 21 5.12 18.21 -8.96
N SER A 22 5.93 19.08 -8.33
CA SER A 22 7.39 19.06 -8.48
C SER A 22 8.06 17.84 -7.87
N ASP A 23 7.39 17.13 -6.95
CA ASP A 23 7.78 15.83 -6.43
C ASP A 23 7.66 14.75 -7.50
N LEU A 24 6.52 14.69 -8.20
CA LEU A 24 6.26 13.73 -9.29
C LEU A 24 7.15 13.99 -10.50
N ASP A 25 7.43 15.26 -10.83
CA ASP A 25 8.32 15.63 -11.94
C ASP A 25 9.79 15.22 -11.70
N LYS A 26 10.19 15.09 -10.43
CA LYS A 26 11.55 14.66 -10.03
C LYS A 26 11.67 13.14 -9.94
N ASP A 27 10.57 12.41 -9.81
CA ASP A 27 10.57 10.95 -9.78
C ASP A 27 10.77 10.38 -11.19
N TRP A 28 11.94 9.77 -11.40
CA TRP A 28 12.30 9.22 -12.72
C TRP A 28 11.40 8.06 -13.14
N VAL A 29 10.82 7.28 -12.21
CA VAL A 29 9.92 6.17 -12.50
C VAL A 29 8.60 6.70 -13.03
N VAL A 30 8.05 7.73 -12.39
CA VAL A 30 6.83 8.42 -12.83
C VAL A 30 7.06 9.04 -14.21
N MET A 31 8.18 9.73 -14.42
CA MET A 31 8.49 10.37 -15.69
C MET A 31 8.78 9.36 -16.81
N PHE A 32 9.39 8.23 -16.50
CA PHE A 32 9.53 7.10 -17.43
C PHE A 32 8.17 6.56 -17.84
N GLN A 33 7.29 6.28 -16.88
CA GLN A 33 5.94 5.78 -17.13
C GLN A 33 5.15 6.78 -17.99
N MET A 34 5.23 8.08 -17.69
CA MET A 34 4.56 9.13 -18.46
C MET A 34 5.06 9.20 -19.91
N LYS A 35 6.39 9.13 -20.11
CA LYS A 35 7.00 9.19 -21.45
C LYS A 35 6.61 8.01 -22.34
N TYR A 36 6.53 6.80 -21.77
CA TYR A 36 6.27 5.57 -22.53
C TYR A 36 4.84 5.02 -22.36
N TYR A 37 3.94 5.79 -21.74
CA TYR A 37 2.59 5.36 -21.38
C TYR A 37 1.81 4.75 -22.55
N LEU A 38 1.87 5.36 -23.73
CA LEU A 38 1.14 4.90 -24.91
C LEU A 38 1.59 3.52 -25.42
N ILE A 39 2.80 3.09 -25.05
CA ILE A 39 3.34 1.77 -25.37
C ILE A 39 3.11 0.81 -24.19
N LEU A 40 3.46 1.24 -22.98
CA LEU A 40 3.36 0.41 -21.77
C LEU A 40 1.91 0.01 -21.48
N MET A 41 0.95 0.93 -21.65
CA MET A 41 -0.46 0.68 -21.34
C MET A 41 -1.03 -0.49 -22.15
N PRO A 42 -1.04 -0.48 -23.49
CA PRO A 42 -1.63 -1.60 -24.23
C PRO A 42 -0.88 -2.93 -24.03
N VAL A 43 0.44 -2.88 -23.86
CA VAL A 43 1.26 -4.07 -23.61
C VAL A 43 0.91 -4.70 -22.25
N CYS A 44 0.99 -3.92 -21.17
CA CYS A 44 0.77 -4.42 -19.81
C CYS A 44 -0.71 -4.67 -19.50
N CYS A 45 -1.62 -3.87 -20.08
CA CYS A 45 -3.05 -3.96 -19.77
C CYS A 45 -3.79 -5.01 -20.61
N PHE A 46 -3.37 -5.23 -21.87
CA PHE A 46 -4.10 -6.10 -22.80
C PHE A 46 -3.25 -7.26 -23.32
N LEU A 47 -2.06 -6.99 -23.87
CA LEU A 47 -1.27 -8.04 -24.53
C LEU A 47 -0.76 -9.08 -23.53
N ILE A 48 -0.08 -8.66 -22.46
CA ILE A 48 0.45 -9.60 -21.46
C ILE A 48 -0.67 -10.44 -20.82
N PRO A 49 -1.79 -9.84 -20.33
CA PRO A 49 -2.89 -10.61 -19.75
C PRO A 49 -3.59 -11.56 -20.73
N ALA A 50 -3.59 -11.26 -22.03
CA ALA A 50 -4.13 -12.17 -23.05
C ALA A 50 -3.13 -13.28 -23.44
N LEU A 51 -1.84 -12.98 -23.51
CA LEU A 51 -0.82 -13.94 -23.94
C LEU A 51 -0.52 -14.99 -22.87
N ILE A 52 -0.57 -14.64 -21.59
CA ILE A 52 -0.23 -15.58 -20.51
C ILE A 52 -1.15 -16.81 -20.49
N PRO A 53 -2.49 -16.67 -20.43
CA PRO A 53 -3.41 -17.82 -20.47
C PRO A 53 -3.31 -18.62 -21.76
N TRP A 54 -3.20 -17.92 -22.89
CA TRP A 54 -3.10 -18.54 -24.20
C TRP A 54 -1.84 -19.42 -24.34
N TYR A 55 -0.69 -18.91 -23.91
CA TYR A 55 0.60 -19.59 -24.09
C TYR A 55 0.92 -20.59 -22.97
N PHE A 56 0.71 -20.23 -21.71
CA PHE A 56 1.16 -21.06 -20.57
C PHE A 56 0.10 -22.00 -20.02
N PHE A 57 -1.18 -21.70 -20.23
CA PHE A 57 -2.30 -22.45 -19.64
C PHE A 57 -3.16 -23.17 -20.68
N ASN A 58 -2.72 -23.20 -21.95
CA ASN A 58 -3.40 -23.84 -23.07
C ASN A 58 -4.86 -23.39 -23.24
N GLU A 59 -5.14 -22.12 -22.90
CA GLU A 59 -6.45 -21.51 -23.09
C GLU A 59 -6.63 -21.07 -24.55
N THR A 60 -7.87 -20.96 -25.02
CA THR A 60 -8.14 -20.42 -26.36
C THR A 60 -7.80 -18.93 -26.44
N TRP A 61 -7.40 -18.47 -27.63
CA TRP A 61 -7.13 -17.04 -27.86
C TRP A 61 -8.35 -16.17 -27.52
N SER A 62 -9.55 -16.60 -27.94
CA SER A 62 -10.80 -15.88 -27.68
C SER A 62 -11.07 -15.69 -26.20
N ASN A 63 -11.00 -16.76 -25.39
CA ASN A 63 -11.21 -16.65 -23.95
C ASN A 63 -10.14 -15.77 -23.29
N SER A 64 -8.87 -15.96 -23.67
CA SER A 64 -7.76 -15.18 -23.12
C SER A 64 -7.92 -13.68 -23.42
N TRP A 65 -8.35 -13.32 -24.63
CA TRP A 65 -8.58 -11.93 -25.01
C TRP A 65 -9.82 -11.33 -24.34
N TYR A 66 -10.98 -11.98 -24.45
CA TYR A 66 -12.23 -11.40 -23.96
C TYR A 66 -12.38 -11.47 -22.44
N VAL A 67 -11.88 -12.52 -21.79
CA VAL A 67 -12.00 -12.68 -20.33
C VAL A 67 -10.79 -12.05 -19.63
N SER A 68 -9.59 -12.54 -19.91
CA SER A 68 -8.39 -12.16 -19.14
C SER A 68 -7.89 -10.75 -19.44
N ALA A 69 -8.10 -10.23 -20.65
CA ALA A 69 -7.80 -8.85 -20.99
C ALA A 69 -9.02 -7.92 -20.85
N MET A 70 -10.07 -8.10 -21.67
CA MET A 70 -11.17 -7.13 -21.77
C MET A 70 -12.09 -7.10 -20.54
N LEU A 71 -12.64 -8.25 -20.13
CA LEU A 71 -13.55 -8.32 -18.99
C LEU A 71 -12.83 -7.93 -17.70
N ARG A 72 -11.62 -8.45 -17.46
CA ARG A 72 -10.77 -8.07 -16.34
C ARG A 72 -10.59 -6.55 -16.27
N TYR A 73 -10.17 -5.91 -17.37
CA TYR A 73 -9.98 -4.45 -17.42
C TYR A 73 -11.29 -3.70 -17.15
N THR A 74 -12.40 -4.16 -17.73
CA THR A 74 -13.72 -3.58 -17.52
C THR A 74 -14.12 -3.64 -16.05
N LEU A 75 -13.95 -4.80 -15.39
CA LEU A 75 -14.26 -4.97 -13.96
C LEU A 75 -13.35 -4.08 -13.10
N SER A 76 -12.05 -4.05 -13.36
CA SER A 76 -11.11 -3.18 -12.64
C SER A 76 -11.54 -1.72 -12.71
N LEU A 77 -11.91 -1.24 -13.89
CA LEU A 77 -12.41 0.13 -14.06
C LEU A 77 -13.69 0.39 -13.26
N HIS A 78 -14.68 -0.52 -13.32
CA HIS A 78 -15.92 -0.37 -12.56
C HIS A 78 -15.68 -0.36 -11.05
N PHE A 79 -14.79 -1.20 -10.55
CA PHE A 79 -14.42 -1.20 -9.13
C PHE A 79 -13.78 0.14 -8.73
N THR A 80 -12.82 0.65 -9.50
CA THR A 80 -12.23 1.98 -9.24
C THR A 80 -13.28 3.10 -9.28
N TRP A 81 -14.24 3.03 -10.19
CA TRP A 81 -15.30 4.04 -10.29
C TRP A 81 -16.38 3.92 -9.22
N LEU A 82 -16.52 2.77 -8.55
CA LEU A 82 -17.39 2.65 -7.37
C LEU A 82 -16.89 3.53 -6.22
N VAL A 83 -15.57 3.69 -6.05
CA VAL A 83 -15.01 4.62 -5.06
C VAL A 83 -15.47 6.05 -5.34
N ASN A 84 -15.42 6.48 -6.60
CA ASN A 84 -15.84 7.82 -7.02
C ASN A 84 -17.37 8.03 -7.04
N SER A 85 -18.16 6.99 -6.78
CA SER A 85 -19.62 7.05 -6.82
C SER A 85 -20.25 6.51 -5.55
N ALA A 86 -20.30 5.19 -5.38
CA ALA A 86 -20.91 4.55 -4.22
C ALA A 86 -20.30 5.02 -2.89
N ALA A 87 -18.97 5.16 -2.79
CA ALA A 87 -18.32 5.63 -1.56
C ALA A 87 -18.48 7.13 -1.28
N HIS A 88 -19.17 7.87 -2.15
CA HIS A 88 -19.57 9.26 -1.93
C HIS A 88 -21.08 9.43 -1.67
N ILE A 89 -21.86 8.34 -1.74
CA ILE A 89 -23.32 8.38 -1.66
C ILE A 89 -23.85 7.47 -0.54
N TRP A 90 -23.32 6.26 -0.39
CA TRP A 90 -23.87 5.24 0.51
C TRP A 90 -22.85 4.76 1.53
N GLY A 91 -23.14 5.05 2.80
CA GLY A 91 -22.35 4.60 3.94
C GLY A 91 -22.50 5.55 5.14
N VAL A 92 -21.63 5.37 6.13
CA VAL A 92 -21.60 6.20 7.34
C VAL A 92 -20.45 7.21 7.31
N LYS A 93 -20.48 8.25 8.16
CA LYS A 93 -19.48 9.34 8.20
C LYS A 93 -18.92 9.56 9.61
N PRO A 94 -18.19 8.58 10.17
CA PRO A 94 -17.72 8.58 11.54
C PRO A 94 -16.68 9.66 11.85
N TYR A 95 -15.98 10.22 10.85
CA TYR A 95 -14.90 11.19 11.05
C TYR A 95 -15.31 12.61 10.69
N ASP A 96 -15.97 12.81 9.55
CA ASP A 96 -16.48 14.11 9.14
C ASP A 96 -17.78 13.99 8.34
N LYS A 97 -18.89 14.41 8.96
CA LYS A 97 -20.22 14.39 8.32
C LYS A 97 -20.44 15.51 7.31
N ASN A 98 -19.58 16.53 7.30
CA ASN A 98 -19.74 17.71 6.45
C ASN A 98 -19.17 17.52 5.04
N ILE A 99 -18.41 16.44 4.82
CA ILE A 99 -17.89 16.05 3.51
C ILE A 99 -18.78 14.96 2.91
N SER A 100 -18.78 14.82 1.57
CA SER A 100 -19.55 13.77 0.88
C SER A 100 -19.09 12.31 1.12
N PRO A 101 -17.80 11.95 1.18
CA PRO A 101 -17.35 10.56 1.24
C PRO A 101 -17.82 9.84 2.51
N THR A 102 -18.06 8.55 2.37
CA THR A 102 -18.62 7.65 3.39
C THR A 102 -17.76 6.40 3.55
N GLU A 103 -17.85 5.77 4.72
CA GLU A 103 -17.33 4.43 4.97
C GLU A 103 -18.27 3.37 4.37
N ASN A 104 -17.73 2.49 3.54
CA ASN A 104 -18.49 1.41 2.93
C ASN A 104 -17.66 0.11 2.87
N PRO A 105 -17.87 -0.84 3.81
CA PRO A 105 -17.12 -2.10 3.84
C PRO A 105 -17.25 -2.93 2.57
N SER A 106 -18.43 -2.93 1.93
CA SER A 106 -18.67 -3.67 0.68
C SER A 106 -17.86 -3.10 -0.48
N VAL A 107 -17.77 -1.77 -0.58
CA VAL A 107 -16.86 -1.14 -1.54
C VAL A 107 -15.42 -1.53 -1.21
N SER A 108 -15.04 -1.53 0.06
CA SER A 108 -13.66 -1.85 0.49
C SER A 108 -13.21 -3.24 0.04
N VAL A 109 -14.09 -4.25 0.12
CA VAL A 109 -13.80 -5.60 -0.38
C VAL A 109 -13.57 -5.59 -1.89
N LEU A 110 -14.43 -4.90 -2.65
CA LEU A 110 -14.35 -4.85 -4.12
C LEU A 110 -13.16 -4.04 -4.63
N THR A 111 -12.69 -3.07 -3.84
CA THR A 111 -11.62 -2.13 -4.21
C THR A 111 -10.35 -2.35 -3.40
N PHE A 112 -10.24 -3.50 -2.72
CA PHE A 112 -9.06 -3.94 -1.98
C PHE A 112 -8.60 -3.02 -0.84
N GLY A 113 -9.48 -2.17 -0.29
CA GLY A 113 -9.16 -1.26 0.82
C GLY A 113 -9.67 0.18 0.66
N GLU A 114 -10.05 0.57 -0.56
CA GLU A 114 -10.40 1.97 -0.86
C GLU A 114 -11.85 2.35 -0.46
N GLY A 115 -12.56 1.47 0.24
CA GLY A 115 -13.94 1.73 0.70
C GLY A 115 -14.01 2.57 1.95
N TRP A 116 -12.87 2.81 2.62
CA TRP A 116 -12.82 3.57 3.86
C TRP A 116 -12.73 5.09 3.63
N HIS A 117 -13.67 5.61 2.83
CA HIS A 117 -13.46 6.86 2.12
C HIS A 117 -13.69 8.10 2.99
N ASN A 118 -14.51 8.03 4.04
CA ASN A 118 -14.67 9.15 4.98
C ASN A 118 -13.35 9.39 5.75
N TYR A 119 -12.67 8.33 6.18
CA TYR A 119 -11.36 8.37 6.80
C TYR A 119 -10.32 8.90 5.83
N HIS A 120 -10.22 8.32 4.63
CA HIS A 120 -9.24 8.73 3.62
C HIS A 120 -9.30 10.23 3.30
N HIS A 121 -10.49 10.79 3.13
CA HIS A 121 -10.62 12.24 2.88
C HIS A 121 -10.39 13.11 4.13
N THR A 122 -10.56 12.55 5.33
CA THR A 122 -10.30 13.27 6.58
C THR A 122 -8.81 13.26 6.93
N PHE A 123 -8.09 12.18 6.60
CA PHE A 123 -6.67 11.96 6.90
C PHE A 123 -5.93 11.47 5.64
N PRO A 124 -5.80 12.31 4.59
CA PRO A 124 -5.29 11.89 3.28
C PRO A 124 -3.82 11.48 3.27
N TRP A 125 -3.10 11.74 4.36
CA TRP A 125 -1.69 11.40 4.53
C TRP A 125 -1.45 10.04 5.20
N ASP A 126 -2.49 9.35 5.64
CA ASP A 126 -2.36 8.04 6.27
C ASP A 126 -2.17 6.96 5.20
N TYR A 127 -1.06 6.22 5.26
CA TYR A 127 -0.72 5.19 4.27
C TYR A 127 -1.75 4.05 4.22
N LYS A 128 -2.48 3.81 5.31
CA LYS A 128 -3.51 2.77 5.37
C LYS A 128 -4.79 3.19 4.68
N ALA A 129 -5.01 4.50 4.52
CA ALA A 129 -6.29 5.09 4.11
C ALA A 129 -7.49 4.63 4.95
N ALA A 130 -7.27 4.05 6.14
CA ALA A 130 -8.32 3.53 7.02
C ALA A 130 -7.87 3.46 8.48
N GLU A 131 -8.80 3.72 9.41
CA GLU A 131 -8.65 3.32 10.82
C GLU A 131 -9.03 1.84 11.02
N LEU A 132 -10.07 1.41 10.31
CA LEU A 132 -10.75 0.12 10.47
C LEU A 132 -10.46 -0.82 9.30
N GLY A 133 -10.76 -2.10 9.50
CA GLY A 133 -10.61 -3.11 8.46
C GLY A 133 -9.22 -3.75 8.51
N ASN A 134 -9.14 -4.86 9.23
CA ASN A 134 -8.01 -5.79 9.17
C ASN A 134 -7.67 -6.11 7.70
N TYR A 135 -6.55 -6.79 7.43
CA TYR A 135 -6.09 -7.04 6.05
C TYR A 135 -7.12 -7.67 5.09
N SER A 136 -8.19 -8.31 5.58
CA SER A 136 -9.31 -8.79 4.74
C SER A 136 -10.14 -7.68 4.11
N LEU A 137 -10.26 -6.52 4.74
CA LEU A 137 -10.98 -5.35 4.25
C LEU A 137 -10.05 -4.24 3.76
N ASN A 138 -8.74 -4.43 3.88
CA ASN A 138 -7.71 -3.51 3.40
C ASN A 138 -6.45 -4.30 2.98
N LEU A 139 -6.55 -4.96 1.84
CA LEU A 139 -5.48 -5.80 1.29
C LEU A 139 -4.28 -4.94 0.88
N THR A 140 -4.52 -3.72 0.38
CA THR A 140 -3.46 -2.75 0.04
C THR A 140 -2.52 -2.51 1.23
N THR A 141 -3.06 -2.27 2.42
CA THR A 141 -2.24 -2.10 3.64
C THR A 141 -1.41 -3.35 3.93
N GLY A 142 -1.98 -4.55 3.79
CA GLY A 142 -1.26 -5.80 4.00
C GLY A 142 -0.07 -5.98 3.05
N VAL A 143 -0.22 -5.56 1.79
CA VAL A 143 0.88 -5.59 0.80
C VAL A 143 1.96 -4.57 1.14
N ILE A 144 1.58 -3.36 1.56
CA ILE A 144 2.54 -2.33 1.98
C ILE A 144 3.32 -2.79 3.22
N ASP A 145 2.63 -3.35 4.22
CA ASP A 145 3.27 -3.87 5.43
C ASP A 145 4.21 -5.05 5.11
N MET A 146 3.86 -5.90 4.15
CA MET A 146 4.74 -6.95 3.65
C MET A 146 6.03 -6.34 3.06
N PHE A 147 5.90 -5.31 2.22
CA PHE A 147 7.06 -4.59 1.67
C PHE A 147 7.88 -3.88 2.76
N ALA A 148 7.23 -3.37 3.80
CA ALA A 148 7.95 -2.78 4.92
C ALA A 148 8.76 -3.79 5.72
N ARG A 149 8.21 -5.00 5.94
CA ARG A 149 8.93 -6.08 6.62
C ARG A 149 10.20 -6.53 5.89
N ILE A 150 10.21 -6.45 4.56
CA ILE A 150 11.40 -6.78 3.76
C ILE A 150 12.27 -5.56 3.43
N GLY A 151 11.95 -4.39 4.00
CA GLY A 151 12.72 -3.15 3.83
C GLY A 151 12.55 -2.43 2.49
N TRP A 152 11.54 -2.80 1.69
CA TRP A 152 11.23 -2.15 0.41
C TRP A 152 10.34 -0.92 0.57
N ALA A 153 9.56 -0.87 1.64
CA ALA A 153 8.81 0.31 2.07
C ALA A 153 9.29 0.75 3.45
N TYR A 154 9.32 2.04 3.68
CA TYR A 154 9.69 2.64 4.96
C TYR A 154 8.98 3.99 5.09
N ASP A 155 9.13 4.64 6.23
CA ASP A 155 8.46 5.92 6.53
C ASP A 155 6.93 5.89 6.36
N LEU A 156 6.31 4.75 6.73
CA LEU A 156 4.87 4.57 6.69
C LEU A 156 4.16 5.51 7.68
N LYS A 157 3.52 6.55 7.14
CA LYS A 157 2.83 7.58 7.93
C LYS A 157 1.43 7.13 8.32
N THR A 158 1.14 7.09 9.62
CA THR A 158 -0.22 6.83 10.14
C THR A 158 -0.68 7.95 11.05
N THR A 159 -1.99 8.10 11.19
CA THR A 159 -2.61 9.15 12.00
C THR A 159 -2.64 8.75 13.46
N ASP A 160 -2.29 9.69 14.34
CA ASP A 160 -2.34 9.50 15.79
C ASP A 160 -3.78 9.14 16.24
N PRO A 161 -3.99 8.03 16.97
CA PRO A 161 -5.32 7.61 17.44
C PRO A 161 -6.08 8.68 18.22
N GLU A 162 -5.37 9.52 18.98
CA GLU A 162 -6.01 10.61 19.74
C GLU A 162 -6.50 11.72 18.81
N LEU A 163 -5.76 12.03 17.73
CA LEU A 163 -6.24 12.95 16.69
C LEU A 163 -7.49 12.40 15.99
N ILE A 164 -7.51 11.11 15.66
CA ILE A 164 -8.68 10.45 15.04
C ILE A 164 -9.90 10.57 15.97
N ARG A 165 -9.72 10.25 17.25
CA ARG A 165 -10.78 10.36 18.27
C ARG A 165 -11.30 11.78 18.37
N LYS A 166 -10.43 12.78 18.54
CA LYS A 166 -10.81 14.20 18.62
C LYS A 166 -11.56 14.65 17.37
N ARG A 167 -11.12 14.26 16.18
CA ARG A 167 -11.78 14.62 14.91
C ARG A 167 -13.17 14.00 14.83
N SER A 168 -13.29 12.71 15.14
CA SER A 168 -14.57 12.01 15.15
C SER A 168 -15.56 12.62 16.16
N THR A 169 -15.13 12.95 17.38
CA THR A 169 -16.00 13.63 18.36
C THR A 169 -16.44 15.02 17.88
N ARG A 170 -15.56 15.75 17.16
CA ARG A 170 -15.84 17.12 16.70
C ARG A 170 -16.76 17.16 15.48
N THR A 171 -16.51 16.30 14.48
CA THR A 171 -17.16 16.39 13.16
C THR A 171 -17.85 15.11 12.69
N GLY A 172 -17.70 14.00 13.42
CA GLY A 172 -18.33 12.73 13.07
C GLY A 172 -19.86 12.75 13.20
N ASP A 173 -20.51 11.78 12.57
CA ASP A 173 -21.94 11.52 12.66
C ASP A 173 -22.33 10.65 13.88
N GLY A 174 -21.37 10.25 14.71
CA GLY A 174 -21.58 9.40 15.88
C GLY A 174 -21.55 7.90 15.60
N THR A 175 -21.22 7.47 14.38
CA THR A 175 -21.19 6.03 14.00
C THR A 175 -19.83 5.36 14.18
N ARG A 176 -18.82 6.07 14.71
CA ARG A 176 -17.47 5.52 14.91
C ARG A 176 -17.52 4.36 15.91
N GLN A 177 -16.96 3.22 15.53
CA GLN A 177 -16.84 2.05 16.39
C GLN A 177 -15.53 2.12 17.18
N GLU A 178 -15.60 2.06 18.51
CA GLU A 178 -14.41 1.96 19.37
C GLU A 178 -14.01 0.47 19.49
N GLY A 179 -12.78 0.11 19.10
CA GLY A 179 -12.22 -1.22 19.43
C GLY A 179 -11.52 -2.04 18.34
N HIS A 180 -11.35 -1.54 17.11
CA HIS A 180 -10.75 -2.31 16.01
C HIS A 180 -9.58 -1.60 15.31
N GLY A 181 -8.68 -0.96 16.08
CA GLY A 181 -7.47 -0.36 15.53
C GLY A 181 -6.30 -1.35 15.53
N HIS A 182 -5.76 -1.66 14.35
CA HIS A 182 -4.39 -2.17 14.25
C HIS A 182 -3.43 -0.99 14.37
N SER A 183 -2.87 -0.78 15.57
CA SER A 183 -1.79 0.17 15.80
C SER A 183 -0.45 -0.49 15.48
N HIS A 184 0.34 0.11 14.59
CA HIS A 184 1.75 -0.26 14.43
C HIS A 184 2.58 0.43 15.52
N GLU A 185 3.53 -0.29 16.10
CA GLU A 185 4.56 0.29 16.98
C GLU A 185 5.50 1.17 16.14
N ASN A 186 5.94 2.31 16.68
CA ASN A 186 6.76 3.34 16.00
C ASN A 186 6.06 4.10 14.85
N GLN A 187 4.97 4.79 15.17
CA GLN A 187 4.24 5.65 14.23
C GLN A 187 5.08 6.86 13.83
N LEU A 188 5.37 7.00 12.53
CA LEU A 188 5.97 8.20 11.98
C LEU A 188 4.88 9.25 11.76
N TYR A 189 4.65 10.11 12.77
CA TYR A 189 3.69 11.22 12.69
C TYR A 189 4.41 12.55 12.46
N GLY A 190 3.81 13.43 11.64
CA GLY A 190 4.26 14.81 11.46
C GLY A 190 5.51 14.98 10.58
N TRP A 191 5.29 15.22 9.29
CA TRP A 191 6.33 15.70 8.37
C TRP A 191 6.17 17.21 8.24
N ASN A 192 7.03 18.02 8.87
CA ASN A 192 7.20 19.49 8.70
C ASN A 192 5.98 20.23 8.11
N ASP A 193 4.80 19.95 8.65
CA ASP A 193 3.55 20.38 8.07
C ASP A 193 3.34 21.80 8.58
N LYS A 194 3.26 22.75 7.65
CA LYS A 194 3.17 24.17 7.99
C LYS A 194 1.86 24.50 8.71
N ASP A 195 0.88 23.61 8.58
CA ASP A 195 -0.45 23.77 9.15
C ASP A 195 -0.61 23.02 10.50
N MET A 196 0.42 22.31 10.97
CA MET A 196 0.42 21.70 12.31
C MET A 196 0.69 22.72 13.41
N THR A 197 -0.06 22.61 14.50
CA THR A 197 0.17 23.45 15.68
C THR A 197 1.43 22.99 16.45
N ILE A 198 2.04 23.91 17.22
CA ILE A 198 3.24 23.63 18.02
C ILE A 198 2.97 22.51 19.04
N GLU A 199 1.74 22.42 19.56
CA GLU A 199 1.32 21.35 20.48
C GLU A 199 1.23 19.97 19.81
N GLU A 200 0.84 19.91 18.54
CA GLU A 200 0.82 18.66 17.75
C GLU A 200 2.23 18.23 17.35
N THR A 201 3.12 19.20 17.14
CA THR A 201 4.53 18.97 16.81
C THR A 201 5.33 18.44 18.02
N GLY A 202 4.98 18.87 19.24
CA GLY A 202 5.67 18.49 20.48
C GLY A 202 5.42 17.06 20.97
N ARG A 203 4.53 16.29 20.32
CA ARG A 203 4.22 14.88 20.65
C ARG A 203 4.96 13.87 19.77
N ILE A 204 5.82 14.35 18.87
CA ILE A 204 6.53 13.55 17.87
C ILE A 204 7.81 12.98 18.50
N SER A 205 7.99 11.66 18.42
CA SER A 205 9.31 11.04 18.66
C SER A 205 10.28 11.57 17.60
N PRO A 206 11.42 12.18 17.98
CA PRO A 206 12.37 12.69 17.00
C PRO A 206 12.79 11.54 16.08
N LEU A 207 12.82 11.81 14.77
CA LEU A 207 13.47 10.94 13.80
C LEU A 207 14.85 10.56 14.35
N PRO A 208 15.27 9.29 14.34
CA PRO A 208 16.68 8.99 14.50
C PRO A 208 17.44 9.80 13.44
N PRO A 209 18.53 10.49 13.82
CA PRO A 209 19.21 11.40 12.91
C PRO A 209 19.50 10.67 11.60
N GLN A 210 19.05 11.25 10.49
CA GLN A 210 19.36 10.75 9.16
C GLN A 210 20.89 10.72 9.04
N THR A 211 21.49 9.56 9.25
CA THR A 211 22.82 9.27 8.72
C THR A 211 22.68 9.46 7.23
N GLN A 212 23.35 10.51 6.73
CA GLN A 212 23.44 10.87 5.33
C GLN A 212 23.41 9.61 4.48
N ALA A 213 22.47 9.55 3.54
CA ALA A 213 22.39 8.50 2.54
C ALA A 213 23.81 8.23 2.03
N SER A 214 24.35 7.06 2.39
CA SER A 214 25.65 6.65 1.88
C SER A 214 25.50 6.51 0.36
N PRO A 215 26.36 7.16 -0.44
CA PRO A 215 26.25 7.05 -1.88
C PRO A 215 26.42 5.57 -2.26
N CYS A 216 25.54 5.12 -3.16
CA CYS A 216 25.53 3.79 -3.76
C CYS A 216 26.96 3.33 -4.06
N ARG A 217 27.50 2.42 -3.23
CA ARG A 217 28.85 1.90 -3.40
C ARG A 217 28.79 0.79 -4.45
N THR A 218 29.21 1.10 -5.66
CA THR A 218 29.53 0.12 -6.70
C THR A 218 30.92 -0.43 -6.43
N GLU A 219 31.05 -1.38 -5.50
CA GLU A 219 32.30 -2.15 -5.34
C GLU A 219 31.99 -3.64 -5.12
N SER A 220 32.68 -4.46 -5.92
CA SER A 220 32.58 -5.91 -6.04
C SER A 220 32.85 -6.65 -4.72
N GLN A 221 31.86 -7.35 -4.18
CA GLN A 221 32.04 -8.34 -3.11
C GLN A 221 32.04 -9.77 -3.67
N THR A 222 33.15 -10.17 -4.30
CA THR A 222 33.54 -11.58 -4.47
C THR A 222 34.52 -12.04 -3.37
N GLY A 223 34.72 -11.25 -2.32
CA GLY A 223 35.65 -11.56 -1.22
C GLY A 223 35.01 -12.10 0.07
N ASP A 224 33.78 -11.70 0.41
CA ASP A 224 33.22 -11.94 1.76
C ASP A 224 32.44 -13.26 1.91
N GLN A 225 32.12 -13.95 0.82
CA GLN A 225 31.47 -15.27 0.88
C GLN A 225 32.43 -16.43 1.21
N LEU A 226 33.76 -16.24 1.05
CA LEU A 226 34.75 -17.27 1.37
C LEU A 226 35.11 -17.31 2.87
N GLN A 227 34.99 -16.18 3.57
CA GLN A 227 35.29 -16.11 5.01
C GLN A 227 34.16 -16.74 5.87
N TYR A 228 32.90 -16.63 5.43
CA TYR A 228 31.74 -17.17 6.16
C TYR A 228 31.61 -18.70 6.00
N ALA A 229 32.01 -19.24 4.85
CA ALA A 229 32.03 -20.70 4.61
C ALA A 229 33.16 -21.40 5.38
N ALA A 230 34.30 -20.74 5.61
CA ALA A 230 35.41 -21.30 6.38
C ALA A 230 35.08 -21.46 7.87
N ASN A 231 34.29 -20.54 8.44
CA ASN A 231 33.93 -20.55 9.87
C ASN A 231 32.81 -21.54 10.24
N GLN A 232 32.00 -22.01 9.27
CA GLN A 232 31.00 -23.06 9.52
C GLN A 232 31.56 -24.48 9.36
N ALA A 233 32.69 -24.67 8.67
CA ALA A 233 33.33 -25.98 8.56
C ALA A 233 34.10 -26.38 9.83
N THR A 234 34.47 -25.42 10.69
CA THR A 234 35.27 -25.69 11.91
C THR A 234 34.43 -26.03 13.14
N SER A 235 33.12 -25.74 13.15
CA SER A 235 32.24 -26.05 14.30
C SER A 235 31.62 -27.45 14.26
N VAL A 236 31.75 -28.19 13.16
CA VAL A 236 31.17 -29.53 12.98
C VAL A 236 32.15 -30.67 13.37
N GLN A 237 33.42 -30.36 13.67
CA GLN A 237 34.43 -31.35 14.05
C GLN A 237 34.65 -31.52 15.58
N GLN A 238 33.91 -30.84 16.45
CA GLN A 238 34.14 -30.89 17.91
C GLN A 238 33.02 -31.53 18.76
N THR A 239 31.96 -32.07 18.18
CA THR A 239 30.95 -32.85 18.92
C THR A 239 30.86 -34.26 18.37
N GLY A 240 31.82 -35.10 18.75
CA GLY A 240 31.88 -36.47 18.25
C GLY A 240 32.76 -37.39 19.09
N VAL A 241 32.56 -37.49 20.41
CA VAL A 241 33.04 -38.62 21.22
C VAL A 241 32.11 -38.85 22.41
N HIS A 242 31.72 -40.12 22.64
CA HIS A 242 30.84 -40.70 23.68
C HIS A 242 29.33 -40.67 23.38
N ALA A 243 28.56 -41.77 23.38
CA ALA A 243 28.83 -43.16 23.71
C ALA A 243 27.82 -44.08 22.98
N ASN A 244 28.25 -45.32 22.78
CA ASN A 244 27.61 -46.38 22.01
C ASN A 244 27.11 -47.46 22.97
N ARG A 245 25.82 -47.87 22.91
CA ARG A 245 25.35 -49.26 23.13
C ARG A 245 23.82 -49.40 23.08
N ARG A 246 23.37 -50.27 22.14
CA ARG A 246 22.45 -51.44 22.29
C ARG A 246 21.04 -51.19 22.86
N GLU A 247 19.95 -51.82 22.44
CA GLU A 247 19.65 -53.00 21.61
C GLU A 247 18.13 -53.00 21.31
N ASN A 248 17.75 -53.53 20.14
CA ASN A 248 16.56 -54.35 19.80
C ASN A 248 15.15 -54.09 20.41
N GLY A 249 14.13 -54.08 19.54
CA GLY A 249 12.84 -54.73 19.86
C GLY A 249 11.54 -54.09 19.36
N VAL A 250 11.14 -54.42 18.12
CA VAL A 250 9.81 -54.91 17.65
C VAL A 250 8.53 -54.79 18.54
N ARG A 251 7.41 -54.43 17.86
CA ARG A 251 5.95 -54.59 18.19
C ARG A 251 5.39 -53.67 19.30
N TYR A 252 4.18 -53.10 19.24
CA TYR A 252 2.95 -53.31 18.46
C TYR A 252 2.41 -51.99 17.92
#